data_AF-T0KK87-F1
#
_entry.id   AF-T0KK87-F1
#
_cell.length_a   1.000
_cell.length_b   1.000
_cell.length_c   1.000
_cell.angle_alpha   90.00
_cell.angle_beta   90.00
_cell.angle_gamma   90.00
#
_symmetry.space_group_name_H-M   'P 1'
#
loop_
_entity.id
_entity.type
_entity.pdbx_description
1 polymer ?
#
loop_
_entity_poly.entity_id
_entity_poly.type
_entity_poly.pdbx_seq_one_letter_code
_entity_poly.pdbx_strand_id
1 'polypeptide(L)'
;MIPFFAFPEGVRRIIYTTNAIEALNSKLRRAVRTRGHFPGDDAAMKLLYLVLNKAAEEWKRPPREWSEAKTQFAVIFGERFVIR
;
A
#
# COMPACT_ATOMS: atom_id res chain seq x y z
N MET A 1 13.12 8.31 -21.56
CA MET A 1 11.88 7.52 -21.47
C MET A 1 11.39 7.57 -20.02
N ILE A 2 10.10 7.81 -19.76
CA ILE A 2 9.54 7.84 -18.39
C ILE A 2 9.06 6.43 -18.04
N PRO A 3 9.65 5.74 -17.05
CA PRO A 3 9.36 4.33 -16.75
C PRO A 3 7.89 4.04 -16.45
N PHE A 4 7.18 5.00 -15.87
CA PHE A 4 5.75 4.88 -15.57
C PHE A 4 4.89 4.56 -16.80
N PHE A 5 5.24 5.10 -17.98
CA PHE A 5 4.48 4.87 -19.20
C PHE A 5 4.77 3.51 -19.86
N ALA A 6 5.75 2.75 -19.36
CA ALA A 6 5.97 1.37 -19.79
C ALA A 6 4.90 0.40 -19.23
N PHE A 7 4.13 0.82 -18.23
CA PHE A 7 3.07 0.01 -17.64
C PHE A 7 1.72 0.18 -18.34
N PRO A 8 0.91 -0.89 -18.45
CA PRO A 8 -0.44 -0.83 -19.00
C PRO A 8 -1.38 -0.03 -18.09
N GLU A 9 -2.53 0.37 -18.63
CA GLU A 9 -3.46 1.29 -17.96
C GLU A 9 -3.90 0.81 -16.57
N GLY A 10 -4.29 -0.46 -16.42
CA GLY A 10 -4.71 -1.01 -15.12
C GLY A 10 -3.62 -0.91 -14.05
N VAL A 11 -2.35 -1.12 -14.43
CA VAL A 11 -1.21 -0.97 -13.52
C VAL A 11 -0.95 0.49 -13.19
N ARG A 12 -0.96 1.37 -14.20
CA ARG A 12 -0.79 2.81 -13.98
C ARG A 12 -1.84 3.37 -13.03
N ARG A 13 -3.09 2.93 -13.16
CA ARG A 13 -4.20 3.32 -12.26
C ARG A 13 -3.92 2.97 -10.82
N ILE A 14 -3.47 1.76 -10.53
CA ILE A 14 -3.09 1.35 -9.18
C ILE A 14 -1.96 2.24 -8.63
N ILE A 15 -0.96 2.56 -9.46
CA ILE A 15 0.21 3.34 -9.06
C ILE A 15 -0.15 4.81 -8.80
N TYR A 16 -0.92 5.46 -9.68
CA TYR A 16 -1.21 6.89 -9.53
C TYR A 16 -2.30 7.17 -8.48
N THR A 17 -3.09 6.18 -8.07
CA THR A 17 -4.04 6.38 -6.98
C THR A 17 -3.31 6.50 -5.65
N THR A 18 -3.39 7.66 -5.02
CA THR A 18 -2.77 7.93 -3.71
C THR A 18 -3.63 7.47 -2.53
N ASN A 19 -4.90 7.11 -2.78
CA ASN A 19 -5.89 6.75 -1.76
C ASN A 19 -5.39 5.77 -0.70
N ALA A 20 -4.65 4.72 -1.09
CA ALA A 20 -4.16 3.71 -0.14
C ALA A 20 -3.09 4.30 0.80
N ILE A 21 -2.12 5.05 0.25
CA ILE A 21 -1.05 5.70 1.01
C ILE A 21 -1.63 6.82 1.88
N GLU A 22 -2.54 7.63 1.35
CA GLU A 22 -3.20 8.72 2.08
C GLU A 22 -4.05 8.19 3.23
N ALA A 23 -4.82 7.11 3.01
CA ALA A 23 -5.63 6.49 4.05
C ALA A 23 -4.76 5.94 5.18
N LEU A 24 -3.65 5.26 4.85
CA LEU A 24 -2.69 4.77 5.85
C LEU A 24 -2.06 5.92 6.63
N ASN A 25 -1.55 6.94 5.94
CA ASN A 25 -0.94 8.12 6.55
C ASN A 25 -1.93 8.90 7.43
N SER A 26 -3.22 8.93 7.06
CA SER A 26 -4.27 9.52 7.89
C SER A 26 -4.46 8.75 9.20
N LYS A 27 -4.52 7.41 9.16
CA LYS A 27 -4.60 6.56 10.36
C LYS A 27 -3.39 6.73 11.27
N LEU A 28 -2.17 6.72 10.70
CA LEU A 28 -0.93 6.89 11.46
C LEU A 28 -0.87 8.28 12.13
N ARG A 29 -1.13 9.36 11.37
CA ARG A 29 -1.16 10.72 11.92
C ARG A 29 -2.21 10.89 13.03
N ARG A 30 -3.39 10.29 12.86
CA ARG A 30 -4.43 10.29 13.88
C ARG A 30 -3.95 9.61 15.16
N ALA A 31 -3.38 8.42 15.06
CA ALA A 31 -2.89 7.67 16.22
C ALA A 31 -1.79 8.43 16.99
N VAL A 32 -0.83 9.01 16.26
CA VAL A 32 0.24 9.85 16.85
C VAL A 32 -0.36 11.07 17.54
N ARG A 33 -1.26 11.81 16.87
CA ARG A 33 -1.92 12.99 17.44
C ARG A 33 -2.76 12.68 18.68
N THR A 34 -3.46 11.55 18.70
CA THR A 34 -4.25 11.11 19.86
C THR A 34 -3.35 10.75 21.05
N ARG A 35 -2.18 10.17 20.82
CA ARG A 35 -1.25 9.81 21.90
C ARG A 35 -0.49 11.01 22.48
N GLY A 36 -0.15 12.01 21.67
CA GLY A 36 0.58 13.20 22.09
C GLY A 36 2.07 12.92 22.31
N HIS A 37 2.54 13.05 23.56
CA HIS A 37 3.95 12.85 23.92
C HIS A 37 4.31 11.37 24.11
N PHE A 38 5.50 10.98 23.64
CA PHE A 38 6.05 9.63 23.79
C PHE A 38 7.24 9.65 24.75
N PRO A 39 7.36 8.64 25.65
CA PRO A 39 8.49 8.53 26.57
C PRO A 39 9.82 8.16 25.90
N GLY A 40 9.80 7.82 24.61
CA GLY A 40 10.96 7.47 23.80
C GLY A 40 10.56 6.87 22.45
N ASP A 41 11.54 6.67 21.57
CA ASP A 41 11.31 6.22 20.19
C ASP A 41 10.71 4.81 20.12
N ASP A 42 11.09 3.91 21.04
CA ASP A 42 10.53 2.55 21.11
C ASP A 42 9.03 2.54 21.36
N ALA A 43 8.54 3.47 22.19
CA ALA A 43 7.11 3.60 22.47
C ALA A 43 6.35 4.14 21.24
N ALA A 44 6.95 5.06 20.49
CA ALA A 44 6.40 5.55 19.23
C ALA A 44 6.37 4.43 18.16
N MET A 45 7.46 3.69 18.02
CA MET A 45 7.57 2.56 17.09
C MET A 45 6.52 1.49 17.41
N LYS A 46 6.35 1.14 18.69
CA LYS A 46 5.34 0.16 19.12
C LYS A 46 3.92 0.61 18.77
N LEU A 47 3.59 1.89 18.93
CA LEU A 47 2.29 2.42 18.52
C LEU A 47 2.08 2.28 17.01
N LEU A 48 3.06 2.71 16.20
CA LEU A 48 2.96 2.63 14.74
C LEU A 48 2.81 1.17 14.29
N TYR A 49 3.58 0.24 14.87
CA TYR A 49 3.47 -1.20 14.62
C TYR A 49 2.06 -1.73 14.88
N LEU A 50 1.46 -1.41 16.03
CA LEU A 50 0.10 -1.84 16.36
C LEU A 50 -0.95 -1.27 15.40
N VAL A 51 -0.80 0.00 15.00
CA VAL A 51 -1.71 0.63 14.03
C VAL A 51 -1.58 0.00 12.65
N LEU A 52 -0.36 -0.32 12.22
CA LEU A 52 -0.10 -0.99 10.94
C LEU A 52 -0.70 -2.40 10.92
N ASN A 53 -0.53 -3.17 12.00
CA ASN A 53 -1.13 -4.52 12.09
C ASN A 53 -2.65 -4.47 11.99
N LYS A 54 -3.30 -3.55 12.73
CA LYS A 54 -4.74 -3.36 12.64
C LYS A 54 -5.17 -2.93 11.22
N ALA A 55 -4.42 -2.03 10.59
CA ALA A 55 -4.70 -1.60 9.22
C ALA A 55 -4.57 -2.76 8.21
N ALA A 56 -3.60 -3.66 8.42
CA ALA A 56 -3.42 -4.85 7.59
C ALA A 56 -4.59 -5.84 7.74
N GLU A 57 -5.10 -6.06 8.96
CA GLU A 57 -6.29 -6.91 9.20
C GLU A 57 -7.55 -6.37 8.51
N GLU A 58 -7.69 -5.05 8.41
CA GLU A 58 -8.79 -4.38 7.71
C GLU A 58 -8.64 -4.44 6.17
N TRP A 59 -7.43 -4.65 5.66
CA TRP A 59 -7.13 -4.61 4.22
C TRP A 59 -7.47 -5.93 3.52
N LYS A 60 -8.77 -6.20 3.38
CA LYS A 60 -9.28 -7.48 2.85
C LYS A 60 -9.55 -7.51 1.35
N ARG A 61 -9.69 -6.34 0.72
CA ARG A 61 -10.12 -6.24 -0.69
C ARG A 61 -9.02 -5.61 -1.54
N PRO A 62 -8.61 -6.26 -2.64
CA PRO A 62 -7.69 -5.65 -3.59
C PRO A 62 -8.39 -4.52 -4.39
N PRO A 63 -7.61 -3.62 -5.01
CA PRO A 63 -8.12 -2.68 -6.00
C PRO A 63 -8.87 -3.41 -7.12
N ARG A 64 -9.90 -2.78 -7.71
CA ARG A 64 -10.71 -3.38 -8.77
C ARG A 64 -9.86 -3.80 -9.97
N GLU A 65 -8.88 -2.98 -10.30
CA GLU A 65 -7.95 -3.16 -11.42
C GLU A 65 -6.90 -4.27 -11.16
N TRP A 66 -6.83 -4.82 -9.94
CA TRP A 66 -5.78 -5.77 -9.57
C TRP A 66 -5.79 -7.05 -10.40
N SER A 67 -6.98 -7.57 -10.75
CA SER A 67 -7.10 -8.80 -11.55
C SER A 67 -6.47 -8.62 -12.93
N GLU A 68 -6.79 -7.52 -13.61
CA GLU A 68 -6.22 -7.18 -14.91
C GLU A 68 -4.70 -6.92 -14.80
N ALA A 69 -4.28 -6.15 -13.81
CA ALA A 69 -2.87 -5.85 -13.55
C ALA A 69 -2.05 -7.13 -13.31
N LYS A 70 -2.59 -8.11 -12.58
CA LYS A 70 -1.94 -9.40 -12.31
C LYS A 70 -1.66 -10.16 -13.61
N THR A 71 -2.63 -10.21 -14.53
CA THR A 71 -2.47 -10.84 -15.85
C THR A 71 -1.41 -10.12 -16.69
N GLN A 72 -1.45 -8.78 -16.71
CA GLN A 72 -0.46 -7.99 -17.45
C GLN A 72 0.96 -8.18 -16.90
N PHE A 73 1.12 -8.26 -15.58
CA PHE A 73 2.43 -8.53 -14.97
C PHE A 73 2.98 -9.90 -15.34
N ALA A 74 2.14 -10.93 -15.45
CA ALA A 74 2.59 -12.25 -15.90
C ALA A 74 3.15 -12.21 -17.32
N VAL A 75 2.57 -11.41 -18.22
CA VAL A 75 3.07 -11.21 -19.59
C VAL A 75 4.38 -10.42 -19.59
N ILE A 76 4.44 -9.30 -18.87
CA ILE A 76 5.59 -8.38 -18.88
C ILE A 76 6.82 -9.02 -18.21
N PHE A 77 6.62 -9.76 -17.11
CA PHE A 77 7.70 -10.28 -16.28
C PHE A 77 7.96 -11.78 -16.45
N GLY A 78 7.11 -12.49 -17.22
CA GLY A 78 7.28 -13.91 -17.54
C GLY A 78 7.51 -14.76 -16.30
N GLU A 79 8.63 -15.49 -16.28
CA GLU A 79 9.01 -16.40 -15.19
C GLU A 79 9.19 -15.71 -13.83
N ARG A 80 9.40 -14.39 -13.79
CA ARG A 80 9.52 -13.64 -12.53
C ARG A 80 8.18 -13.39 -11.84
N PHE A 81 7.05 -13.58 -12.54
CA PHE A 81 5.72 -13.37 -11.99
C PHE A 81 4.77 -14.49 -12.44
N VAL A 82 4.74 -15.57 -11.65
CA VAL A 82 3.86 -16.72 -11.90
C VAL A 82 2.54 -16.52 -11.19
N ILE A 83 1.44 -16.53 -11.95
CA ILE A 83 0.09 -16.54 -11.39
C ILE A 83 -0.14 -17.92 -10.78
N ARG A 84 0.02 -18.00 -9.46
CA ARG A 84 -0.55 -19.08 -8.64
C ARG A 84 -1.99 -18.77 -8.29
#